data_AF-A0A2B4RAU0-F1
#
_entry.id   AF-A0A2B4RAU0-F1
#
_cell.length_a   1.000
_cell.length_b   1.000
_cell.length_c   1.000
_cell.angle_alpha   90.00
_cell.angle_beta   90.00
_cell.angle_gamma   90.00
#
_symmetry.space_group_name_H-M   'P 1'
#
loop_
_entity.id
_entity.type
_entity.pdbx_description
1 polymer ?
#
loop_
_entity_poly.entity_id
_entity_poly.type
_entity_poly.pdbx_seq_one_letter_code
_entity_poly.pdbx_strand_id
1 'polypeptide(L)'
;MEESIVKEYLIGAGYDEKAVRKYYKPDHPAPLSDILGKAESIIEKISVDDDRINEIENATREQSRNSQWHAERFPRITASKWNEVQPCGLFVSKSHPFLGASPDGLVGDNGFIEVKKIHPQDSETLETALLRLNIVKATDSINENHP
;
A
#
# COMPACT_ATOMS: atom_id res chain seq x y z
N MET A 1 -1.98 -2.47 15.84
CA MET A 1 -2.65 -3.58 16.54
C MET A 1 -2.73 -3.22 18.01
N GLU A 2 -3.94 -3.18 18.58
CA GLU A 2 -4.18 -2.77 19.96
C GLU A 2 -3.52 -3.75 20.96
N GLU A 3 -2.97 -3.22 22.05
CA GLU A 3 -2.23 -3.99 23.07
C GLU A 3 -3.09 -5.11 23.67
N SER A 4 -4.40 -4.90 23.75
CA SER A 4 -5.39 -5.86 24.25
C SER A 4 -5.50 -7.12 23.39
N ILE A 5 -5.47 -6.97 22.05
CA ILE A 5 -5.62 -8.08 21.10
C ILE A 5 -4.40 -9.00 21.15
N VAL A 6 -3.20 -8.41 21.20
CA VAL A 6 -1.93 -9.15 21.30
C VAL A 6 -1.85 -9.91 22.62
N LYS A 7 -2.33 -9.31 23.71
CA LYS A 7 -2.39 -9.94 25.03
C LYS A 7 -3.30 -11.17 25.03
N GLU A 8 -4.53 -11.00 24.53
CA GLU A 8 -5.52 -12.08 24.53
C GLU A 8 -5.03 -13.30 23.72
N TYR A 9 -4.48 -13.06 22.54
CA TYR A 9 -3.95 -14.12 21.68
C TYR A 9 -2.74 -14.85 22.30
N LEU A 10 -1.75 -14.11 22.82
CA LEU A 10 -0.53 -14.71 23.37
C LEU A 10 -0.77 -15.46 24.68
N ILE A 11 -1.66 -14.95 25.53
CA ILE A 11 -2.09 -15.66 26.74
C ILE A 11 -2.88 -16.92 26.37
N GLY A 12 -3.79 -16.83 25.39
CA GLY A 12 -4.52 -17.99 24.86
C GLY A 12 -3.62 -19.07 24.24
N ALA A 13 -2.46 -18.67 23.71
CA ALA A 13 -1.43 -19.57 23.17
C ALA A 13 -0.44 -20.09 24.23
N GLY A 14 -0.62 -19.76 25.53
CA GLY A 14 0.14 -20.32 26.64
C GLY A 14 1.44 -19.59 26.99
N TYR A 15 1.64 -18.36 26.52
CA TYR A 15 2.81 -17.53 26.85
C TYR A 15 2.58 -16.70 28.12
N ASP A 16 3.63 -16.52 28.93
CA ASP A 16 3.54 -15.69 30.15
C ASP A 16 3.45 -14.18 29.84
N GLU A 17 2.93 -13.39 30.78
CA GLU A 17 2.78 -11.94 30.61
C GLU A 17 4.11 -11.20 30.40
N LYS A 18 5.25 -11.75 30.84
CA LYS A 18 6.57 -11.15 30.63
C LYS A 18 7.01 -11.29 29.16
N ALA A 19 6.55 -12.32 28.46
CA ALA A 19 6.76 -12.49 27.02
C ALA A 19 6.01 -11.41 26.21
N VAL A 20 4.80 -11.02 26.62
CA VAL A 20 3.97 -10.01 25.92
C VAL A 20 4.71 -8.68 25.71
N ARG A 21 5.42 -8.18 26.74
CA ARG A 21 6.22 -6.94 26.65
C ARG A 21 7.40 -7.02 25.66
N LYS A 22 7.86 -8.22 25.31
CA LYS A 22 8.91 -8.44 24.30
C LYS A 22 8.35 -8.31 22.87
N TYR A 23 7.08 -8.62 22.66
CA TYR A 23 6.43 -8.63 21.34
C TYR A 23 5.69 -7.33 21.01
N TYR A 24 5.31 -6.54 22.02
CA TYR A 24 4.83 -5.18 21.85
C TYR A 24 6.01 -4.20 21.70
N LYS A 25 6.14 -3.56 20.51
CA LYS A 25 7.14 -2.51 20.25
C LYS A 25 6.44 -1.20 19.90
N PRO A 26 6.76 -0.08 20.58
CA PRO A 26 6.20 1.25 20.28
C PRO A 26 6.52 1.74 18.86
N ASP A 27 7.66 1.31 18.30
CA ASP A 27 8.08 1.60 16.93
C ASP A 27 7.38 0.69 15.90
N HIS A 28 6.15 0.29 16.19
CA HIS A 28 5.30 -0.44 15.26
C HIS A 28 5.11 0.42 13.99
N PRO A 29 4.95 -0.18 12.80
CA PRO A 29 4.47 0.59 11.66
C PRO A 29 3.25 1.41 12.08
N ALA A 30 3.13 2.62 11.54
CA ALA A 30 2.08 3.57 11.89
C ALA A 30 0.73 2.84 12.06
N PRO A 31 -0.12 3.24 13.02
CA PRO A 31 -1.43 2.64 13.22
C PRO A 31 -2.13 2.41 11.88
N LEU A 32 -2.86 1.29 11.76
CA LEU A 32 -3.51 0.94 10.50
C LEU A 32 -4.38 2.12 10.02
N SER A 33 -5.11 2.79 10.91
CA SER A 33 -5.86 4.03 10.65
C SER A 33 -5.04 5.13 9.95
N ASP A 34 -3.79 5.32 10.37
CA ASP A 34 -2.91 6.36 9.82
C ASP A 34 -2.38 5.97 8.45
N ILE A 35 -2.10 4.68 8.24
CA ILE A 35 -1.71 4.14 6.93
C ILE A 35 -2.88 4.28 5.95
N LEU A 36 -4.09 3.95 6.42
CA LEU A 36 -5.32 4.03 5.65
C LEU A 36 -5.65 5.46 5.26
N GLY A 37 -5.64 6.40 6.22
CA GLY A 37 -5.89 7.81 5.94
C GLY A 37 -4.85 8.41 4.98
N LYS A 38 -3.58 7.96 5.06
CA LYS A 38 -2.55 8.34 4.08
C LYS A 38 -2.85 7.76 2.70
N ALA A 39 -3.25 6.51 2.61
CA ALA A 39 -3.59 5.85 1.34
C ALA A 39 -4.81 6.53 0.68
N GLU A 40 -5.87 6.80 1.44
CA GLU A 40 -7.07 7.51 0.96
C GLU A 40 -6.71 8.91 0.44
N SER A 41 -5.91 9.69 1.18
CA SER A 41 -5.47 11.02 0.73
C SER A 41 -4.64 10.95 -0.56
N ILE A 42 -3.85 9.89 -0.75
CA ILE A 42 -3.10 9.70 -2.00
C ILE A 42 -4.05 9.33 -3.14
N ILE A 43 -4.99 8.40 -2.92
CA ILE A 43 -5.98 7.96 -3.91
C ILE A 43 -6.81 9.14 -4.41
N GLU A 44 -7.30 9.98 -3.49
CA GLU A 44 -8.04 11.20 -3.83
C GLU A 44 -7.20 12.14 -4.71
N LYS A 45 -5.93 12.37 -4.34
CA LYS A 45 -5.02 13.25 -5.10
C LYS A 45 -4.65 12.72 -6.48
N ILE A 46 -4.60 11.40 -6.68
CA ILE A 46 -4.24 10.82 -7.98
C ILE A 46 -5.46 10.58 -8.88
N SER A 47 -6.67 10.55 -8.32
CA SER A 47 -7.92 10.41 -9.05
C SER A 47 -8.15 11.66 -9.91
N VAL A 48 -8.34 11.45 -11.21
CA VAL A 48 -8.54 12.53 -12.19
C VAL A 48 -9.57 12.07 -13.22
N ASP A 49 -10.47 12.97 -13.60
CA ASP A 49 -11.42 12.78 -14.70
C ASP A 49 -10.80 13.20 -16.04
N ASP A 50 -11.52 12.96 -17.15
CA ASP A 50 -11.02 13.22 -18.50
C ASP A 50 -10.66 14.70 -18.73
N ASP A 51 -11.45 15.63 -18.21
CA ASP A 51 -11.20 17.07 -18.33
C ASP A 51 -9.92 17.44 -17.56
N ARG A 52 -9.78 16.96 -16.32
CA ARG A 52 -8.59 17.20 -15.51
C ARG A 52 -7.34 16.55 -16.09
N ILE A 53 -7.45 15.38 -16.71
CA ILE A 53 -6.34 14.73 -17.42
C ILE A 53 -5.83 15.66 -18.54
N ASN A 54 -6.74 16.23 -19.33
CA ASN A 54 -6.40 17.14 -20.41
C ASN A 54 -5.80 18.45 -19.89
N GLU A 55 -6.33 19.00 -18.79
CA GLU A 55 -5.75 20.18 -18.13
C GLU A 55 -4.32 19.93 -17.66
N ILE A 56 -4.08 18.80 -16.98
CA ILE A 56 -2.75 18.42 -16.48
C ILE A 56 -1.77 18.28 -17.63
N GLU A 57 -2.14 17.60 -18.72
CA GLU A 57 -1.27 17.46 -19.89
C GLU A 57 -0.90 18.84 -20.45
N ASN A 58 -1.89 19.67 -20.76
CA ASN A 58 -1.68 20.99 -21.35
C ASN A 58 -0.81 21.88 -20.45
N ALA A 59 -1.12 21.93 -19.14
CA ALA A 59 -0.39 22.75 -18.18
C ALA A 59 1.06 22.28 -18.02
N THR A 60 1.33 20.97 -18.12
CA THR A 60 2.64 20.38 -17.82
C THR A 60 3.51 20.08 -19.04
N ARG A 61 3.17 20.60 -20.24
CA ARG A 61 3.95 20.41 -21.48
C ARG A 61 5.40 20.91 -21.44
N GLU A 62 5.70 21.88 -20.58
CA GLU A 62 7.07 22.36 -20.36
C GLU A 62 7.92 21.41 -19.49
N GLN A 63 7.31 20.31 -19.04
CA GLN A 63 7.95 19.22 -18.32
C GLN A 63 8.71 19.70 -17.07
N SER A 64 9.99 19.33 -16.93
CA SER A 64 10.81 19.61 -15.76
C SER A 64 10.98 21.10 -15.44
N ARG A 65 10.66 21.99 -16.39
CA ARG A 65 10.67 23.44 -16.20
C ARG A 65 9.40 23.96 -15.51
N ASN A 66 8.37 23.13 -15.37
CA ASN A 66 7.13 23.44 -14.65
C ASN A 66 7.12 22.75 -13.27
N SER A 67 6.89 23.52 -12.20
CA SER A 67 6.73 22.99 -10.85
C SER A 67 5.51 22.07 -10.70
N GLN A 68 4.41 22.36 -11.41
CA GLN A 68 3.23 21.51 -11.46
C GLN A 68 3.53 20.15 -12.07
N TRP A 69 4.41 20.06 -13.08
CA TRP A 69 4.83 18.77 -13.63
C TRP A 69 5.50 17.90 -12.56
N HIS A 70 6.31 18.48 -11.67
CA HIS A 70 6.88 17.74 -10.54
C HIS A 70 5.82 17.34 -9.51
N ALA A 71 4.89 18.25 -9.19
CA ALA A 71 3.82 17.99 -8.24
C ALA A 71 2.88 16.85 -8.69
N GLU A 72 2.47 16.86 -9.96
CA GLU A 72 1.59 15.84 -10.56
C GLU A 72 2.29 14.47 -10.69
N ARG A 73 3.61 14.47 -10.85
CA ARG A 73 4.42 13.25 -10.93
C ARG A 73 4.76 12.66 -9.58
N PHE A 74 4.88 13.47 -8.54
CA PHE A 74 5.30 13.03 -7.21
C PHE A 74 4.48 11.85 -6.66
N PRO A 75 3.12 11.86 -6.72
CA PRO A 75 2.32 10.74 -6.22
C PRO A 75 2.14 9.60 -7.25
N ARG A 76 2.73 9.70 -8.45
CA ARG A 76 2.52 8.74 -9.55
C ARG A 76 3.79 7.94 -9.84
N ILE A 77 3.62 6.66 -10.17
CA ILE A 77 4.72 5.86 -10.71
C ILE A 77 4.98 6.33 -12.14
N THR A 78 6.21 6.76 -12.41
CA THR A 78 6.64 7.28 -13.72
C THR A 78 7.74 6.42 -14.32
N ALA A 79 7.93 6.48 -15.64
CA ALA A 79 8.94 5.68 -16.34
C ALA A 79 10.36 5.86 -15.76
N SER A 80 10.73 7.08 -15.35
CA SER A 80 12.04 7.33 -14.72
C SER A 80 12.18 6.67 -13.35
N LYS A 81 11.06 6.49 -12.61
CA LYS A 81 11.04 5.81 -11.31
C LYS A 81 11.04 4.29 -11.44
N TRP A 82 10.55 3.75 -12.54
CA TRP A 82 10.60 2.31 -12.81
C TRP A 82 12.05 1.78 -12.85
N ASN A 83 12.98 2.53 -13.44
CA ASN A 83 14.40 2.15 -13.48
C ASN A 83 15.08 2.13 -12.10
N GLU A 84 14.48 2.76 -11.09
CA GLU A 84 14.98 2.75 -9.71
C GLU A 84 14.50 1.50 -8.95
N VAL A 85 13.53 0.74 -9.48
CA VAL A 85 12.99 -0.47 -8.85
C VAL A 85 14.03 -1.59 -8.91
N GLN A 86 14.45 -2.07 -7.74
CA GLN A 86 15.37 -3.19 -7.60
C GLN A 86 14.62 -4.49 -7.32
N PRO A 87 15.03 -5.63 -7.91
CA PRO A 87 14.49 -6.93 -7.55
C PRO A 87 14.83 -7.28 -6.10
N CYS A 88 13.99 -8.08 -5.45
CA CYS A 88 14.24 -8.56 -4.09
C CYS A 88 13.81 -10.02 -3.90
N GLY A 89 14.34 -10.63 -2.83
CA GLY A 89 13.96 -11.97 -2.40
C GLY A 89 12.91 -11.95 -1.28
N LEU A 90 12.73 -13.11 -0.65
CA LEU A 90 11.81 -13.26 0.48
C LEU A 90 12.32 -12.53 1.73
N PHE A 91 11.51 -11.61 2.25
CA PHE A 91 11.69 -11.03 3.57
C PHE A 91 10.93 -11.86 4.61
N VAL A 92 11.62 -12.34 5.64
CA VAL A 92 11.02 -13.09 6.75
C VAL A 92 10.87 -12.15 7.96
N SER A 93 9.70 -12.18 8.60
CA SER A 93 9.45 -11.39 9.79
C SER A 93 10.34 -11.86 10.95
N LYS A 94 11.12 -10.94 11.53
CA LYS A 94 11.98 -11.23 12.69
C LYS A 94 11.17 -11.56 13.95
N SER A 95 9.95 -11.03 14.08
CA SER A 95 9.07 -11.25 15.23
C SER A 95 8.17 -12.48 15.06
N HIS A 96 7.81 -12.82 13.82
CA HIS A 96 6.95 -13.95 13.48
C HIS A 96 7.61 -14.75 12.35
N PRO A 97 8.61 -15.62 12.65
CA PRO A 97 9.42 -16.27 11.61
C PRO A 97 8.65 -17.17 10.63
N PHE A 98 7.38 -17.48 10.92
CA PHE A 98 6.47 -18.19 10.01
C PHE A 98 5.81 -17.27 8.96
N LEU A 99 5.98 -15.95 9.06
CA LEU A 99 5.51 -14.97 8.08
C LEU A 99 6.66 -14.49 7.19
N GLY A 100 6.38 -14.37 5.90
CA GLY A 100 7.28 -13.72 4.95
C GLY A 100 6.53 -13.14 3.75
N ALA A 101 7.15 -12.18 3.08
CA ALA A 101 6.65 -11.55 1.88
C ALA A 101 7.79 -11.26 0.90
N SER A 102 7.49 -11.30 -0.40
CA SER A 102 8.41 -10.88 -1.45
C SER A 102 7.68 -9.81 -2.26
N PRO A 103 7.94 -8.52 -2.01
CA PRO A 103 7.35 -7.47 -2.84
C PRO A 103 7.87 -7.59 -4.28
N ASP A 104 7.18 -6.99 -5.24
CA ASP A 104 7.59 -7.01 -6.65
C ASP A 104 8.89 -6.22 -6.88
N GLY A 105 9.20 -5.27 -6.01
CA GLY A 105 10.50 -4.62 -5.99
C GLY A 105 10.68 -3.60 -4.86
N LEU A 106 11.92 -3.14 -4.70
CA LEU A 106 12.33 -2.13 -3.73
C LEU A 106 12.62 -0.80 -4.42
N VAL A 107 12.31 0.31 -3.76
CA VAL A 107 12.54 1.67 -4.28
C VAL A 107 13.21 2.51 -3.21
N GLY A 108 14.45 2.93 -3.47
CA GLY A 108 15.27 3.64 -2.47
C GLY A 108 15.48 2.81 -1.20
N ASP A 109 15.67 3.49 -0.06
CA ASP A 109 16.03 2.81 1.19
C ASP A 109 14.82 2.21 1.94
N ASN A 110 13.63 2.80 1.81
CA ASN A 110 12.46 2.48 2.61
C ASN A 110 11.17 2.24 1.80
N GLY A 111 11.24 2.26 0.46
CA GLY A 111 10.10 2.06 -0.42
C GLY A 111 10.03 0.64 -0.97
N PHE A 112 8.81 0.16 -1.23
CA PHE A 112 8.57 -1.06 -1.99
C PHE A 112 7.40 -0.84 -2.96
N ILE A 113 7.34 -1.67 -4.00
CA ILE A 113 6.27 -1.66 -5.00
C ILE A 113 5.58 -3.03 -5.03
N GLU A 114 4.26 -2.99 -5.17
CA GLU A 114 3.39 -4.13 -5.41
C GLU A 114 2.55 -3.79 -6.66
N VAL A 115 2.68 -4.58 -7.71
CA VAL A 115 2.05 -4.36 -9.02
C VAL A 115 0.96 -5.41 -9.23
N LYS A 116 -0.29 -4.95 -9.28
CA LYS A 116 -1.42 -5.83 -9.60
C LYS A 116 -1.89 -5.59 -11.02
N LYS A 117 -1.80 -6.64 -11.85
CA LYS A 117 -2.36 -6.64 -13.20
C LYS A 117 -3.80 -7.09 -13.17
N ILE A 118 -4.70 -6.26 -13.66
CA ILE A 118 -6.15 -6.53 -13.68
C ILE A 118 -6.56 -6.96 -15.09
N HIS A 119 -7.31 -8.05 -15.16
CA HIS A 119 -7.90 -8.57 -16.39
C HIS A 119 -9.43 -8.58 -16.24
N PRO A 120 -10.11 -7.51 -16.68
CA PRO A 120 -11.57 -7.51 -16.79
C PRO A 120 -12.03 -8.57 -17.80
N GLN A 121 -13.14 -9.24 -17.51
CA GLN A 121 -13.82 -10.12 -18.46
C GLN A 121 -14.61 -9.31 -19.49
N ASP A 122 -15.03 -9.96 -20.57
CA ASP A 122 -15.85 -9.31 -21.59
C ASP A 122 -17.13 -8.74 -20.97
N SER A 123 -17.39 -7.45 -21.21
CA SER A 123 -18.51 -6.69 -20.65
C SER A 123 -18.47 -6.45 -19.12
N GLU A 124 -17.35 -6.75 -18.45
CA GLU A 124 -17.13 -6.43 -17.03
C GLU A 124 -16.54 -5.03 -16.86
N THR A 125 -17.04 -4.27 -15.88
CA THR A 125 -16.45 -2.97 -15.50
C THR A 125 -15.17 -3.17 -14.69
N LEU A 126 -14.28 -2.17 -14.68
CA LEU A 126 -13.06 -2.21 -13.85
C LEU A 126 -13.39 -2.41 -12.36
N GLU A 127 -14.43 -1.76 -11.86
CA GLU A 127 -14.90 -1.91 -10.48
C GLU A 127 -15.32 -3.35 -10.18
N THR A 128 -16.13 -3.96 -11.05
CA THR A 128 -16.55 -5.36 -10.89
C THR A 128 -15.33 -6.29 -10.92
N ALA A 129 -14.36 -6.04 -11.81
CA ALA A 129 -13.12 -6.82 -11.87
C ALA A 129 -12.29 -6.68 -10.59
N LEU A 130 -12.19 -5.47 -10.02
CA LEU A 130 -11.48 -5.20 -8.77
C LEU A 130 -12.12 -5.94 -7.57
N LEU A 131 -13.45 -5.92 -7.48
CA LEU A 131 -14.21 -6.64 -6.46
C LEU A 131 -14.03 -8.17 -6.60
N ARG A 132 -14.19 -8.70 -7.82
CA ARG A 132 -14.04 -10.13 -8.11
C ARG A 132 -12.64 -10.65 -7.80
N LEU A 133 -11.61 -9.83 -8.07
CA LEU A 133 -10.22 -10.17 -7.76
C LEU A 133 -9.84 -9.89 -6.30
N ASN A 134 -10.79 -9.48 -5.46
CA ASN A 134 -10.58 -9.11 -4.06
C ASN A 134 -9.50 -8.03 -3.87
N ILE A 135 -9.33 -7.16 -4.85
CA ILE A 135 -8.43 -6.00 -4.80
C ILE A 135 -9.11 -4.88 -4.00
N VAL A 136 -10.42 -4.73 -4.14
CA VAL A 136 -11.28 -3.78 -3.40
C VAL A 136 -12.45 -4.56 -2.78
N LYS A 137 -13.03 -4.08 -1.67
CA LYS A 137 -14.25 -4.62 -1.06
C LYS A 137 -15.43 -3.67 -1.29
N ALA A 138 -16.64 -4.22 -1.38
CA ALA A 138 -17.89 -3.47 -1.63
C ALA A 138 -18.41 -2.68 -0.40
N THR A 139 -17.57 -2.49 0.61
CA THR A 139 -17.90 -1.83 1.88
C THR A 139 -16.79 -0.83 2.20
N ASP A 140 -17.12 0.29 2.86
CA ASP A 140 -16.20 1.33 3.37
C ASP A 140 -15.15 0.83 4.40
N SER A 141 -14.93 -0.48 4.49
CA SER A 141 -14.00 -1.14 5.41
C SER A 141 -12.91 -1.86 4.62
N ILE A 142 -11.66 -1.49 4.90
CA ILE A 142 -10.48 -2.02 4.22
C ILE A 142 -10.35 -3.53 4.40
N ASN A 143 -9.75 -4.15 3.39
CA ASN A 143 -9.35 -5.55 3.43
C ASN A 143 -8.27 -5.76 4.51
N GLU A 144 -8.67 -6.19 5.70
CA GLU A 144 -7.76 -6.81 6.66
C GLU A 144 -7.25 -8.11 6.04
N ASN A 145 -6.02 -8.07 5.52
CA ASN A 145 -5.32 -9.29 5.16
C ASN A 145 -4.99 -10.03 6.47
N HIS A 146 -5.79 -11.07 6.74
CA HIS A 146 -5.75 -12.02 7.86
C HIS A 146 -6.28 -11.56 9.22
N PRO A 147 -7.12 -12.40 9.89
CA PRO A 147 -7.34 -12.33 11.34
C PRO A 147 -6.11 -12.79 12.14
#